data_AF-A0A518A3X8-F1
#
_entry.id   AF-A0A518A3X8-F1
#
_cell.length_a   1.000
_cell.length_b   1.000
_cell.length_c   1.000
_cell.angle_alpha   90.00
_cell.angle_beta   90.00
_cell.angle_gamma   90.00
#
_symmetry.space_group_name_H-M   'P 1'
#
loop_
_entity.id
_entity.type
_entity.pdbx_description
1 polymer ?
#
loop_
_entity_poly.entity_id
_entity_poly.type
_entity_poly.pdbx_seq_one_letter_code
_entity_poly.pdbx_strand_id
1 'polypeptide(L)'
;MEIDIQQELAGKNPARVAPQIRKNVRIQKLRVRAHLITTLLALGLFSLHLLFDWLPLWIAVCALIVIPISLLGIYGDWRVLQYQQQKLQLIEEILETRDE
;
A
#
# COMPACT_ATOMS: atom_id res chain seq x y z
N MET A 1 8.63 -15.47 1.52
CA MET A 1 7.53 -15.87 2.41
C MET A 1 6.34 -16.16 1.51
N GLU A 2 6.35 -17.33 0.89
CA GLU A 2 5.18 -17.88 0.23
C GLU A 2 4.27 -18.35 1.36
N ILE A 3 3.40 -17.45 1.82
CA ILE A 3 2.25 -17.90 2.59
C ILE A 3 1.42 -18.70 1.59
N ASP A 4 1.14 -19.96 1.91
CA ASP A 4 0.29 -20.80 1.07
C ASP A 4 -1.14 -20.24 1.12
N ILE A 5 -1.44 -19.36 0.15
CA ILE A 5 -2.72 -18.66 0.05
C ILE A 5 -3.86 -19.68 -0.08
N GLN A 6 -3.60 -20.84 -0.70
CA GLN A 6 -4.58 -21.91 -0.84
C GLN A 6 -4.92 -22.52 0.52
N GLN A 7 -3.90 -22.75 1.37
CA GLN A 7 -4.10 -23.23 2.73
C GLN A 7 -4.86 -22.21 3.61
N GLU A 8 -4.64 -20.90 3.40
CA GLU A 8 -5.34 -19.83 4.14
C GLU A 8 -6.82 -19.67 3.71
N LEU A 9 -7.14 -20.09 2.48
CA LEU A 9 -8.48 -20.10 1.89
C LEU A 9 -9.22 -21.42 2.14
N ALA A 10 -8.51 -22.50 2.45
CA ALA A 10 -9.10 -23.80 2.76
C ALA A 10 -10.10 -23.70 3.91
N GLY A 11 -11.36 -24.06 3.65
CA GLY A 11 -12.45 -24.04 4.62
C GLY A 11 -13.18 -22.70 4.79
N LYS A 12 -12.77 -21.62 4.12
CA LYS A 12 -13.52 -20.34 4.11
C LYS A 12 -14.42 -20.25 2.89
N ASN A 13 -15.61 -19.65 3.02
CA ASN A 13 -16.51 -19.43 1.88
C ASN A 13 -15.97 -18.30 0.98
N PRO A 14 -15.48 -18.60 -0.25
CA PRO A 14 -14.83 -17.62 -1.11
C PRO A 14 -15.74 -16.44 -1.47
N ALA A 15 -17.04 -16.68 -1.65
CA ALA A 15 -18.02 -15.64 -2.00
C ALA A 15 -18.20 -14.58 -0.90
N ARG A 16 -17.98 -14.96 0.38
CA ARG A 16 -18.07 -14.04 1.52
C ARG A 16 -16.78 -13.25 1.74
N VAL A 17 -15.64 -13.83 1.37
CA VAL A 17 -14.30 -13.27 1.61
C VAL A 17 -13.87 -12.31 0.49
N ALA A 18 -14.27 -12.57 -0.75
CA ALA A 18 -13.99 -11.73 -1.92
C ALA A 18 -14.32 -10.23 -1.73
N PRO A 19 -15.53 -9.82 -1.27
CA PRO A 19 -15.85 -8.40 -1.11
C PRO A 19 -15.00 -7.71 -0.04
N GLN A 20 -14.60 -8.43 1.01
CA GLN A 20 -13.75 -7.90 2.08
C GLN A 20 -12.33 -7.66 1.59
N ILE A 21 -11.77 -8.60 0.81
CA ILE A 21 -10.44 -8.45 0.21
C ILE A 21 -10.45 -7.32 -0.83
N ARG A 22 -11.49 -7.19 -1.67
CA ARG A 22 -11.67 -6.05 -2.59
C ARG A 22 -11.61 -4.71 -1.86
N LYS A 23 -12.25 -4.59 -0.70
CA LYS A 23 -12.17 -3.38 0.14
C LYS A 23 -10.75 -3.14 0.66
N ASN A 24 -10.08 -4.18 1.17
CA ASN A 24 -8.71 -4.06 1.69
C ASN A 24 -7.72 -3.62 0.61
N VAL A 25 -7.83 -4.15 -0.61
CA VAL A 25 -7.03 -3.73 -1.78
C VAL A 25 -7.24 -2.25 -2.08
N ARG A 26 -8.49 -1.76 -2.06
CA ARG A 26 -8.79 -0.34 -2.28
C ARG A 26 -8.16 0.55 -1.21
N ILE A 27 -8.27 0.16 0.06
CA ILE A 27 -7.70 0.90 1.19
C ILE A 27 -6.17 0.93 1.10
N GLN A 28 -5.52 -0.19 0.77
CA GLN A 28 -4.07 -0.24 0.62
C GLN A 28 -3.59 0.60 -0.56
N LYS A 29 -4.29 0.60 -1.71
CA LYS A 29 -3.98 1.52 -2.82
C LYS A 29 -4.05 2.98 -2.39
N LEU A 30 -5.05 3.36 -1.60
CA LEU A 30 -5.16 4.71 -1.05
C LEU A 30 -4.01 5.03 -0.11
N ARG A 31 -3.60 4.08 0.74
CA ARG A 31 -2.49 4.27 1.67
C ARG A 31 -1.14 4.42 0.96
N VAL A 32 -0.86 3.59 -0.04
CA VAL A 32 0.33 3.73 -0.90
C VAL A 32 0.35 5.11 -1.56
N ARG A 33 -0.79 5.55 -2.12
CA ARG A 33 -0.92 6.90 -2.71
C ARG A 33 -0.68 7.99 -1.69
N ALA A 34 -1.20 7.86 -0.48
CA ALA A 34 -0.98 8.82 0.60
C ALA A 34 0.51 8.92 0.94
N HIS A 35 1.21 7.80 1.14
CA HIS A 35 2.65 7.81 1.40
C HIS A 35 3.45 8.41 0.23
N LEU A 36 3.05 8.15 -1.02
CA LEU A 36 3.69 8.74 -2.20
C LEU A 36 3.50 10.26 -2.24
N ILE A 37 2.28 10.75 -2.00
CA ILE A 37 1.98 12.19 -1.90
C ILE A 37 2.79 12.83 -0.76
N THR A 38 2.83 12.21 0.42
CA THR A 38 3.62 12.72 1.56
C THR A 38 5.10 12.80 1.23
N THR A 39 5.65 11.81 0.52
CA THR A 39 7.05 11.80 0.09
C THR A 39 7.34 12.94 -0.89
N LEU A 40 6.47 13.13 -1.88
CA LEU A 40 6.59 14.23 -2.85
C LEU A 40 6.48 15.59 -2.18
N LEU A 41 5.57 15.74 -1.22
CA LEU A 41 5.39 16.98 -0.47
C LEU A 41 6.62 17.29 0.40
N ALA A 42 7.17 16.28 1.08
CA ALA A 42 8.41 16.42 1.85
C ALA A 42 9.60 16.81 0.96
N LEU A 43 9.76 16.17 -0.20
CA LEU A 43 10.79 16.53 -1.19
C LEU A 43 10.59 17.94 -1.73
N GLY A 44 9.35 18.35 -1.98
CA GLY A 44 9.01 19.70 -2.41
C GLY A 44 9.40 20.73 -1.36
N LEU A 45 9.02 20.53 -0.11
CA LEU A 45 9.37 21.42 1.01
C LEU A 45 10.88 21.52 1.22
N PHE A 46 11.59 20.39 1.16
CA PHE A 46 13.04 20.35 1.26
C PHE A 46 13.71 21.10 0.10
N SER A 47 13.26 20.89 -1.14
CA SER A 47 13.80 21.58 -2.32
C SER A 47 13.52 23.09 -2.26
N LEU A 48 12.34 23.48 -1.76
CA LEU A 48 11.93 24.87 -1.67
C LEU A 48 12.71 25.61 -0.57
N HIS A 49 13.08 24.93 0.51
CA HIS A 49 14.04 25.46 1.50
C HIS A 49 15.42 25.73 0.90
N LEU A 50 15.91 24.84 0.02
CA LEU A 50 17.21 25.05 -0.64
C LEU A 50 17.22 26.21 -1.64
N LEU A 51 16.06 26.53 -2.24
CA LEU A 51 15.94 27.56 -3.27
C LEU A 51 15.57 28.93 -2.70
N PHE A 52 14.80 28.94 -1.61
CA PHE A 52 14.32 30.15 -0.96
C PHE A 52 14.61 29.98 0.54
N ASP A 53 15.53 30.78 1.09
CA ASP A 53 15.93 30.74 2.51
C ASP A 53 14.80 31.15 3.49
N TRP A 54 13.60 31.45 2.99
CA TRP A 54 12.42 31.81 3.81
C TRP A 54 11.84 30.64 4.63
N LEU A 55 12.19 29.40 4.28
CA LEU A 55 11.63 28.21 4.92
C LEU A 55 12.44 27.88 6.19
N PRO A 56 11.80 27.78 7.37
CA PRO A 56 12.50 27.44 8.60
C PRO A 56 13.25 26.10 8.52
N LEU A 57 14.49 26.07 9.02
CA LEU A 57 15.35 24.87 9.05
C LEU A 57 14.64 23.64 9.66
N TRP A 58 13.84 23.85 10.71
CA TRP A 58 13.11 22.75 11.37
C TRP A 58 12.11 22.06 10.43
N ILE A 59 11.50 22.77 9.49
CA ILE A 59 10.60 22.17 8.48
C ILE A 59 11.39 21.29 7.52
N ALA A 60 12.57 21.74 7.09
CA ALA A 60 13.44 20.96 6.22
C ALA A 60 13.96 19.67 6.91
N VAL A 61 14.32 19.77 8.19
CA VAL A 61 14.72 18.60 9.00
C VAL A 61 13.56 17.62 9.17
N CYS A 62 12.36 18.10 9.50
CA CYS A 62 11.16 17.25 9.58
C CYS A 62 10.86 16.56 8.24
N ALA A 63 10.95 17.28 7.12
CA ALA A 63 10.75 16.72 5.79
C ALA A 63 11.77 15.62 5.49
N LEU A 64 13.04 15.82 5.84
CA LEU A 64 14.11 14.85 5.65
C LEU A 64 13.86 13.55 6.44
N ILE A 65 13.34 13.65 7.67
CA ILE A 65 13.02 12.49 8.52
C ILE A 65 11.79 11.73 8.00
N VAL A 66 10.81 12.42 7.43
CA VAL A 66 9.58 11.80 6.92
C VAL A 66 9.86 10.96 5.67
N ILE A 67 10.82 11.34 4.82
CA ILE A 67 11.15 10.62 3.57
C ILE A 67 11.50 9.13 3.76
N PRO A 68 12.43 8.72 4.65
CA PRO A 68 12.72 7.29 4.84
C PRO A 68 11.53 6.54 5.44
N ILE A 69 10.75 7.16 6.32
CA ILE A 69 9.56 6.54 6.92
C ILE A 69 8.48 6.32 5.85
N SER A 70 8.24 7.30 4.99
CA SER A 70 7.27 7.19 3.92
C SER A 70 7.72 6.19 2.86
N LEU A 71 9.00 6.12 2.52
CA LEU A 71 9.55 5.10 1.62
C LEU A 71 9.36 3.67 2.17
N LEU A 72 9.61 3.47 3.47
CA LEU A 72 9.33 2.19 4.14
C LEU A 72 7.84 1.86 4.12
N GLY A 73 6.97 2.85 4.33
CA GLY A 73 5.52 2.71 4.20
C GLY A 73 5.09 2.29 2.79
N ILE A 74 5.62 2.94 1.76
CA ILE A 74 5.37 2.57 0.35
C ILE A 74 5.80 1.13 0.09
N TYR A 75 7.02 0.76 0.49
CA TYR A 75 7.53 -0.59 0.25
C TYR A 75 6.70 -1.66 0.96
N GLY A 76 6.36 -1.43 2.23
CA GLY A 76 5.54 -2.34 3.02
C GLY A 76 4.13 -2.49 2.45
N ASP A 77 3.42 -1.37 2.26
CA ASP A 77 2.05 -1.40 1.74
C ASP A 77 1.97 -1.92 0.30
N TRP A 78 3.00 -1.69 -0.53
CA TRP A 78 3.06 -2.25 -1.88
C TRP A 78 3.14 -3.78 -1.85
N ARG A 79 3.98 -4.33 -0.97
CA ARG A 79 4.11 -5.78 -0.81
C ARG A 79 2.81 -6.42 -0.30
N VAL A 80 2.15 -5.77 0.65
CA VAL A 80 0.85 -6.24 1.14
C VAL A 80 -0.22 -6.14 0.05
N LEU A 81 -0.19 -5.08 -0.78
CA LEU A 81 -1.11 -4.91 -1.89
C LEU A 81 -0.97 -6.04 -2.91
N GLN A 82 0.26 -6.39 -3.31
CA GLN A 82 0.51 -7.51 -4.21
C GLN A 82 -0.04 -8.83 -3.64
N TYR A 83 0.19 -9.08 -2.36
CA TYR A 83 -0.33 -10.28 -1.69
C TYR A 83 -1.87 -10.33 -1.70
N GLN A 84 -2.55 -9.22 -1.39
CA GLN A 84 -4.00 -9.15 -1.40
C GLN A 84 -4.58 -9.29 -2.82
N GLN A 85 -3.87 -8.80 -3.85
CA GLN A 85 -4.27 -8.96 -5.24
C GLN A 85 -4.14 -10.43 -5.70
N GLN A 86 -3.04 -11.10 -5.38
CA GLN A 86 -2.86 -12.53 -5.68
C GLN A 86 -3.96 -13.38 -5.00
N LYS A 87 -4.27 -13.08 -3.73
CA LYS A 87 -5.34 -13.75 -3.00
C LYS A 87 -6.70 -13.55 -3.63
N LEU A 88 -6.97 -12.36 -4.14
CA LEU A 88 -8.22 -12.04 -4.81
C LEU A 88 -8.35 -12.76 -6.15
N GLN A 89 -7.26 -12.83 -6.94
CA GLN A 89 -7.23 -13.58 -8.21
C GLN A 89 -7.52 -15.07 -7.99
N LEU A 90 -6.88 -15.69 -7.00
CA LEU A 90 -7.13 -17.09 -6.66
C LEU A 90 -8.58 -17.35 -6.21
N ILE A 91 -9.18 -16.43 -5.46
CA ILE A 91 -10.59 -16.55 -5.06
C ILE A 91 -11.52 -16.43 -6.27
N GLU A 92 -11.23 -15.52 -7.19
CA GLU A 92 -12.02 -15.33 -8.41
C GLU A 92 -11.94 -16.57 -9.31
N GLU A 93 -10.75 -17.15 -9.49
CA GLU A 93 -10.54 -18.40 -10.23
C GLU A 93 -11.27 -19.61 -9.60
N ILE A 94 -11.27 -19.73 -8.27
CA ILE A 94 -12.01 -20.78 -7.54
C ILE A 94 -13.53 -20.60 -7.66
N LEU A 95 -14.01 -19.37 -7.77
CA LEU A 95 -15.43 -19.09 -7.95
C LEU A 95 -15.87 -19.41 -9.40
N GLU A 96 -15.08 -19.00 -10.38
CA GLU A 96 -15.35 -19.25 -11.80
C GLU A 96 -15.38 -20.76 -12.11
N THR A 97 -14.43 -21.53 -11.58
CA THR A 97 -14.39 -23.00 -11.70
C THR A 97 -15.50 -23.74 -10.94
N ARG A 98 -16.23 -23.08 -10.03
CA ARG A 98 -17.39 -23.66 -9.33
C ARG A 98 -18.72 -23.35 -10.01
N ASP A 99 -18.75 -22.31 -10.84
CA ASP A 99 -19.94 -21.88 -11.58
C ASP A 99 -20.06 -22.60 -12.95
N GLU A 100 -18.98 -23.24 -13.43
CA GLU A 100 -18.96 -24.23 -14.53
C GLU A 100 -19.36 -25.65 -14.09
#